data_AF-A0A2E5ENR3-F1
#
_entry.id   AF-A0A2E5ENR3-F1
#
_cell.length_a   1.000
_cell.length_b   1.000
_cell.length_c   1.000
_cell.angle_alpha   90.00
_cell.angle_beta   90.00
_cell.angle_gamma   90.00
#
_symmetry.space_group_name_H-M   'P 1'
#
loop_
_entity.id
_entity.type
_entity.pdbx_description
1 polymer ?
#
loop_
_entity_poly.entity_id
_entity_poly.type
_entity_poly.pdbx_seq_one_letter_code
_entity_poly.pdbx_strand_id
1 'polypeptide(L)'
;MDAGRSVGMDMPRRDGYLMWILARLPWWVSVCLATLVFTLLRFVVPNIEFENPLFKGFALAARQMAWFAGFFLLPAVVSALLSYGKSQRLERQSGIESIRSLGWKEFEELLGEAYRRDGYSVVENDHVGPDGGVDLLLKKSGNTYVVQCKQWRDAKVGVSIVREMFGVMHHQNATGVIIVTSGMFTQEARNFANGKPIDLVEGSQLAEFIRNVQSERTTFDCSPPPKASAEMICPVCGAELIVRTARRGSRAGNRFLGCTSYPKCQHTQDCLG
;
A
#
# COMPACT_ATOMS: atom_id res chain seq x y z
N MET A 1 -42.66 28.27 19.82
CA MET A 1 -41.65 29.34 19.98
C MET A 1 -40.30 28.69 19.77
N ASP A 2 -39.93 28.50 18.50
CA ASP A 2 -38.66 27.86 18.14
C ASP A 2 -37.57 28.92 18.03
N ALA A 3 -36.60 28.81 18.93
CA ALA A 3 -35.40 29.62 18.93
C ALA A 3 -34.41 29.05 17.91
N GLY A 4 -33.96 29.92 17.01
CA GLY A 4 -32.95 29.62 16.00
C GLY A 4 -31.63 29.15 16.60
N ARG A 5 -30.98 28.20 15.92
CA ARG A 5 -29.57 27.85 16.14
C ARG A 5 -28.80 28.11 14.86
N SER A 6 -27.90 29.08 14.99
CA SER A 6 -26.91 29.53 14.03
C SER A 6 -25.99 28.40 13.57
N VAL A 7 -25.92 28.20 12.25
CA VAL A 7 -24.92 27.38 11.57
C VAL A 7 -23.59 28.13 11.59
N GLY A 8 -22.68 27.73 12.47
CA GLY A 8 -21.26 28.08 12.38
C GLY A 8 -20.58 27.10 11.43
N MET A 9 -20.27 27.54 10.21
CA MET A 9 -19.33 26.85 9.33
C MET A 9 -17.91 27.14 9.84
N ASP A 10 -17.34 26.24 10.63
CA ASP A 10 -15.91 26.24 10.89
C ASP A 10 -15.16 25.63 9.70
N MET A 11 -14.55 26.51 8.90
CA MET A 11 -13.52 26.15 7.92
C MET A 11 -12.23 25.75 8.64
N PRO A 12 -11.63 24.56 8.37
CA PRO A 12 -10.31 24.27 8.90
C PRO A 12 -9.22 25.06 8.14
N ARG A 13 -8.29 25.59 8.92
CA ARG A 13 -7.14 26.44 8.52
C ARG A 13 -6.32 25.86 7.37
N ARG A 14 -5.97 26.74 6.43
CA ARG A 14 -5.32 26.52 5.13
C ARG A 14 -3.84 26.13 5.17
N ASP A 15 -3.24 26.01 6.36
CA ASP A 15 -1.77 26.11 6.51
C ASP A 15 -1.06 24.74 6.51
N GLY A 16 -1.81 23.63 6.57
CA GLY A 16 -1.26 22.27 6.55
C GLY A 16 -1.43 21.50 5.23
N TYR A 17 -2.22 22.02 4.29
CA TYR A 17 -2.64 21.28 3.09
C TYR A 17 -1.49 21.04 2.11
N LEU A 18 -0.56 21.99 1.96
CA LEU A 18 0.58 21.85 1.06
C LEU A 18 1.57 20.78 1.54
N MET A 19 1.91 20.79 2.83
CA MET A 19 2.80 19.79 3.43
C MET A 19 2.18 18.39 3.42
N TRP A 20 0.85 18.31 3.59
CA TRP A 20 0.09 17.06 3.52
C TRP A 20 0.00 16.50 2.09
N ILE A 21 -0.20 17.34 1.07
CA ILE A 21 -0.14 16.94 -0.35
C ILE A 21 1.27 16.47 -0.75
N LEU A 22 2.31 17.22 -0.33
CA LEU A 22 3.70 16.90 -0.64
C LEU A 22 4.14 15.55 -0.05
N ALA A 23 3.54 15.12 1.07
CA ALA A 23 3.81 13.83 1.69
C ALA A 23 3.16 12.63 0.96
N ARG A 24 2.08 12.85 0.20
CA ARG A 24 1.34 11.80 -0.54
C ARG A 24 1.71 11.74 -2.02
N LEU A 25 2.50 12.71 -2.51
CA LEU A 25 3.02 12.69 -3.87
C LEU A 25 4.08 11.58 -4.03
N PRO A 26 4.06 10.84 -5.16
CA PRO A 26 5.09 9.86 -5.46
C PRO A 26 6.48 10.49 -5.42
N TRP A 27 7.47 9.78 -4.86
CA TRP A 27 8.85 10.28 -4.70
C TRP A 27 9.46 10.83 -6.00
N TRP A 28 9.08 10.26 -7.15
CA TRP A 28 9.54 10.71 -8.47
C TRP A 28 9.09 12.13 -8.81
N VAL A 29 7.93 12.58 -8.33
CA VAL A 29 7.41 13.94 -8.57
C VAL A 29 8.33 14.97 -7.92
N SER A 30 8.76 14.73 -6.68
CA SER A 30 9.69 15.60 -5.96
C SER A 30 11.07 15.63 -6.62
N VAL A 31 11.54 14.50 -7.17
CA VAL A 31 12.80 14.43 -7.93
C VAL A 31 12.70 15.23 -9.24
N CYS A 32 11.62 15.06 -9.99
CA CYS A 32 11.37 15.81 -11.23
C CYS A 32 11.27 17.31 -10.96
N LEU A 33 10.52 17.72 -9.92
CA LEU A 33 10.37 19.12 -9.53
C LEU A 33 11.71 19.74 -9.12
N ALA A 34 12.51 19.04 -8.31
CA ALA A 34 13.84 19.50 -7.91
C ALA A 34 14.78 19.67 -9.12
N THR A 35 14.73 18.74 -10.08
CA THR A 35 15.54 18.80 -11.30
C THR A 35 15.10 19.94 -12.21
N LEU A 36 13.79 20.16 -12.34
CA LEU A 36 13.22 21.27 -13.10
C LEU A 36 13.57 22.63 -12.49
N VAL A 37 13.44 22.79 -11.17
CA VAL A 37 13.80 24.02 -10.46
C VAL A 37 15.31 24.28 -10.55
N PHE A 38 16.14 23.25 -10.40
CA PHE A 38 17.59 23.36 -10.54
C PHE A 38 18.01 23.81 -11.94
N THR A 39 17.46 23.19 -12.99
CA THR A 39 17.79 23.52 -14.37
C THR A 39 17.33 24.93 -14.75
N LEU A 40 16.13 25.35 -14.33
CA LEU A 40 15.62 26.71 -14.51
C LEU A 40 16.53 27.76 -13.85
N LEU A 41 16.83 27.61 -12.56
CA LEU A 41 17.67 28.57 -11.82
C LEU A 41 19.11 28.63 -12.33
N ARG A 42 19.65 27.50 -12.79
CA ARG A 42 21.06 27.39 -13.17
C ARG A 42 21.37 27.82 -14.60
N PHE A 43 20.43 27.57 -15.53
CA PHE A 43 20.66 27.74 -16.97
C PHE A 43 19.67 28.68 -17.65
N VAL A 44 18.45 28.86 -17.15
CA VAL A 44 17.44 29.67 -17.84
C VAL A 44 17.42 31.09 -17.28
N VAL A 45 17.27 31.25 -15.97
CA VAL A 45 17.18 32.56 -15.30
C VAL A 45 18.37 33.50 -15.59
N PRO A 46 19.64 33.04 -15.64
CA PRO A 46 20.77 33.91 -15.92
C PRO A 46 20.86 34.38 -17.38
N ASN A 47 20.16 33.70 -18.30
CA ASN A 47 20.18 34.00 -19.73
C ASN A 47 19.03 34.92 -20.18
N ILE A 48 18.15 35.31 -19.25
CA ILE A 48 17.05 36.24 -19.54
C ILE A 48 17.54 37.67 -19.24
N GLU A 49 17.46 38.56 -20.23
CA GLU A 49 17.73 39.97 -20.05
C GLU A 49 16.53 40.68 -19.42
N PHE A 50 16.61 40.97 -18.12
CA PHE A 50 15.57 41.73 -17.42
C PHE A 50 15.85 43.24 -17.52
N GLU A 51 14.86 44.05 -17.89
CA GLU A 51 15.01 45.52 -17.94
C GLU A 51 15.19 46.14 -16.54
N ASN A 52 14.59 45.53 -15.52
CA ASN A 52 14.64 46.02 -14.15
C ASN A 52 15.96 45.63 -13.44
N PRO A 53 16.73 46.61 -12.90
CA PRO A 53 18.03 46.35 -12.27
C PRO A 53 17.95 45.46 -11.02
N LEU A 54 16.82 45.47 -10.31
CA LEU A 54 16.55 44.56 -9.18
C LEU A 54 16.53 43.08 -9.64
N PHE A 55 15.86 42.80 -10.75
CA PHE A 55 15.73 41.44 -11.29
C PHE A 55 17.05 40.93 -11.89
N LYS A 56 17.89 41.80 -12.44
CA LYS A 56 19.27 41.44 -12.84
C LYS A 56 20.11 40.96 -11.64
N GLY A 57 19.95 41.59 -10.47
CA GLY A 57 20.60 41.16 -9.23
C GLY A 57 20.16 39.76 -8.78
N PHE A 58 18.85 39.49 -8.84
CA PHE A 58 18.31 38.16 -8.55
C PHE A 58 18.78 37.10 -9.56
N ALA A 59 18.88 37.43 -10.85
CA ALA A 59 19.32 36.50 -11.89
C ALA A 59 20.77 36.05 -11.71
N LEU A 60 21.66 36.96 -11.27
CA LEU A 60 23.05 36.61 -10.96
C LEU A 60 23.16 35.76 -9.68
N ALA A 61 22.36 36.08 -8.66
CA ALA A 61 22.30 35.34 -7.40
C ALA A 61 21.66 33.94 -7.55
N ALA A 62 20.74 33.76 -8.51
CA ALA A 62 20.05 32.51 -8.78
C ALA A 62 21.02 31.34 -9.07
N ARG A 63 22.16 31.60 -9.72
CA ARG A 63 23.18 30.60 -9.99
C ARG A 63 23.84 30.04 -8.72
N GLN A 64 24.00 30.87 -7.68
CA GLN A 64 24.51 30.44 -6.38
C GLN A 64 23.41 29.80 -5.53
N MET A 65 22.18 30.31 -5.63
CA MET A 65 21.01 29.78 -4.90
C MET A 65 20.49 28.46 -5.46
N ALA A 66 20.90 28.04 -6.66
CA ALA A 66 20.53 26.74 -7.25
C ALA A 66 20.88 25.54 -6.36
N TRP A 67 21.89 25.64 -5.50
CA TRP A 67 22.23 24.58 -4.53
C TRP A 67 21.12 24.36 -3.49
N PHE A 68 20.34 25.39 -3.16
CA PHE A 68 19.18 25.25 -2.27
C PHE A 68 18.02 24.48 -2.92
N ALA A 69 18.04 24.24 -4.23
CA ALA A 69 17.08 23.34 -4.88
C ALA A 69 17.19 21.90 -4.32
N GLY A 70 18.34 21.51 -3.76
CA GLY A 70 18.51 20.25 -3.04
C GLY A 70 17.61 20.11 -1.81
N PHE A 71 17.11 21.20 -1.23
CA PHE A 71 16.13 21.17 -0.14
C PHE A 71 14.81 20.53 -0.56
N PHE A 72 14.44 20.62 -1.85
CA PHE A 72 13.26 19.96 -2.40
C PHE A 72 13.41 18.44 -2.53
N LEU A 73 14.61 17.88 -2.36
CA LEU A 73 14.83 16.44 -2.29
C LEU A 73 14.57 15.86 -0.89
N LEU A 74 14.59 16.67 0.18
CA LEU A 74 14.32 16.19 1.54
C LEU A 74 12.92 15.57 1.69
N PRO A 75 11.83 16.16 1.19
CA PRO A 75 10.52 15.51 1.18
C PRO A 75 10.48 14.22 0.36
N ALA A 76 11.28 14.12 -0.71
CA ALA A 76 11.37 12.92 -1.54
C ALA A 76 11.98 11.74 -0.78
N VAL A 77 13.05 11.99 -0.02
CA VAL A 77 13.71 10.98 0.83
C VAL A 77 12.77 10.52 1.94
N VAL A 78 12.05 11.44 2.59
CA VAL A 78 11.08 11.11 3.63
C VAL A 78 9.91 10.30 3.05
N SER A 79 9.34 10.71 1.92
CA SER A 79 8.28 9.97 1.22
C SER A 79 8.73 8.56 0.80
N ALA A 80 9.94 8.42 0.27
CA ALA A 80 10.52 7.13 -0.10
C ALA A 80 10.72 6.20 1.12
N LEU A 81 11.26 6.71 2.23
CA LEU A 81 11.45 5.93 3.45
C LEU A 81 10.12 5.47 4.06
N LEU A 82 9.09 6.33 4.04
CA LEU A 82 7.75 5.98 4.51
C LEU A 82 7.05 4.97 3.59
N SER A 83 7.21 5.11 2.27
CA SER A 83 6.65 4.18 1.28
C SER A 83 7.29 2.80 1.34
N TYR A 84 8.61 2.71 1.56
CA TYR A 84 9.31 1.44 1.74
C TYR A 84 8.86 0.71 3.03
N GLY A 85 8.53 1.45 4.09
CA GLY A 85 8.02 0.87 5.33
C GLY A 85 6.64 0.22 5.18
N LYS A 86 5.75 0.72 4.31
CA LYS A 86 4.41 0.15 4.08
C LYS A 86 4.46 -1.27 3.52
N SER A 87 5.38 -1.54 2.58
CA SER A 87 5.48 -2.86 1.93
C SER A 87 6.00 -3.96 2.85
N GLN A 88 6.85 -3.62 3.82
CA GLN A 88 7.51 -4.57 4.72
C GLN A 88 6.61 -5.04 5.88
N ARG A 89 5.51 -4.32 6.16
CA ARG A 89 4.55 -4.68 7.23
C ARG A 89 3.69 -5.88 6.87
N LEU A 90 3.28 -6.00 5.60
CA LEU A 90 2.51 -7.16 5.16
C LEU A 90 3.33 -8.45 5.34
N GLU A 91 4.64 -8.44 5.08
CA GLU A 91 5.48 -9.65 5.16
C GLU A 91 5.73 -10.16 6.59
N ARG A 92 5.46 -9.34 7.63
CA ARG A 92 5.78 -9.70 9.02
C ARG A 92 4.60 -10.31 9.79
N GLN A 93 3.39 -10.25 9.25
CA GLN A 93 2.17 -10.62 9.97
C GLN A 93 1.48 -11.80 9.33
N SER A 94 1.61 -12.97 9.93
CA SER A 94 1.10 -14.24 9.41
C SER A 94 0.04 -14.91 10.31
N GLY A 95 -0.26 -14.33 11.49
CA GLY A 95 -1.21 -14.86 12.47
C GLY A 95 -2.35 -13.91 12.81
N ILE A 96 -3.55 -14.46 13.05
CA ILE A 96 -4.75 -13.72 13.48
C ILE A 96 -4.47 -12.88 14.72
N GLU A 97 -3.66 -13.38 15.66
CA GLU A 97 -3.29 -12.65 16.88
C GLU A 97 -2.41 -11.42 16.59
N SER A 98 -1.56 -11.51 15.56
CA SER A 98 -0.81 -10.36 15.05
C SER A 98 -1.72 -9.34 14.36
N ILE A 99 -2.82 -9.79 13.74
CA ILE A 99 -3.82 -8.90 13.16
C ILE A 99 -4.60 -8.21 14.28
N ARG A 100 -5.08 -8.94 15.30
CA ARG A 100 -5.83 -8.44 16.47
C ARG A 100 -5.11 -7.38 17.29
N SER A 101 -3.78 -7.42 17.30
CA SER A 101 -2.93 -6.45 17.99
C SER A 101 -2.68 -5.16 17.21
N LEU A 102 -2.99 -5.10 15.91
CA LEU A 102 -2.82 -3.88 15.09
C LEU A 102 -3.73 -2.74 15.53
N GLY A 103 -3.27 -1.50 15.36
CA GLY A 103 -4.15 -0.34 15.40
C GLY A 103 -5.17 -0.36 14.25
N TRP A 104 -6.30 0.32 14.44
CA TRP A 104 -7.35 0.51 13.43
C TRP A 104 -6.79 0.90 12.05
N LYS A 105 -5.98 1.97 12.02
CA LYS A 105 -5.40 2.50 10.78
C LYS A 105 -4.42 1.53 10.12
N GLU A 106 -3.68 0.76 10.94
CA GLU A 106 -2.72 -0.21 10.43
C GLU A 106 -3.43 -1.42 9.80
N PHE A 107 -4.58 -1.81 10.35
CA PHE A 107 -5.43 -2.86 9.79
C PHE A 107 -6.00 -2.46 8.43
N GLU A 108 -6.51 -1.23 8.30
CA GLU A 108 -7.01 -0.69 7.02
C GLU A 108 -5.90 -0.64 5.96
N GLU A 109 -4.70 -0.17 6.34
CA GLU A 109 -3.55 -0.16 5.45
C GLU A 109 -3.14 -1.57 5.00
N LEU A 110 -3.14 -2.55 5.92
CA LEU A 110 -2.84 -3.95 5.63
C LEU A 110 -3.85 -4.54 4.65
N LEU A 111 -5.14 -4.31 4.89
CA LEU A 111 -6.22 -4.83 4.07
C LEU A 111 -6.22 -4.19 2.68
N GLY A 112 -6.01 -2.87 2.61
CA GLY A 112 -5.88 -2.15 1.35
C GLY A 112 -4.71 -2.66 0.53
N GLU A 113 -3.56 -2.92 1.16
CA GLU A 113 -2.40 -3.52 0.50
C GLU A 113 -2.67 -4.96 0.04
N ALA A 114 -3.37 -5.78 0.83
CA ALA A 114 -3.72 -7.14 0.46
C ALA A 114 -4.63 -7.18 -0.78
N TYR A 115 -5.66 -6.33 -0.83
CA TYR A 115 -6.53 -6.22 -2.00
C TYR A 115 -5.84 -5.62 -3.23
N ARG A 116 -4.91 -4.68 -3.05
CA ARG A 116 -4.07 -4.20 -4.17
C ARG A 116 -3.31 -5.34 -4.83
N ARG A 117 -2.78 -6.27 -4.02
CA ARG A 117 -2.04 -7.43 -4.51
C ARG A 117 -2.93 -8.49 -5.16
N ASP A 118 -4.16 -8.67 -4.69
CA ASP A 118 -5.17 -9.50 -5.37
C ASP A 118 -5.67 -8.88 -6.71
N GLY A 119 -5.14 -7.71 -7.09
CA GLY A 119 -5.44 -7.05 -8.36
C GLY A 119 -6.63 -6.10 -8.32
N TYR A 120 -7.08 -5.68 -7.13
CA TYR A 120 -8.03 -4.58 -6.99
C TYR A 120 -7.32 -3.22 -7.01
N SER A 121 -7.95 -2.23 -7.63
CA SER A 121 -7.57 -0.82 -7.42
C SER A 121 -8.24 -0.32 -6.15
N VAL A 122 -7.44 0.03 -5.14
CA VAL A 122 -7.94 0.44 -3.82
C VAL A 122 -7.87 1.95 -3.66
N VAL A 123 -9.03 2.57 -3.47
CA VAL A 123 -9.17 3.98 -3.10
C VAL A 123 -9.47 4.05 -1.61
N GLU A 124 -8.53 4.59 -0.85
CA GLU A 124 -8.73 4.90 0.57
C GLU A 124 -9.61 6.16 0.63
N ASN A 125 -10.75 6.07 1.30
CA ASN A 125 -11.64 7.22 1.45
C ASN A 125 -11.13 8.05 2.64
N ASP A 126 -10.29 9.05 2.39
CA ASP A 126 -9.76 9.95 3.43
C ASP A 126 -10.85 10.87 4.05
N HIS A 127 -12.12 10.72 3.66
CA HIS A 127 -13.23 11.51 4.17
C HIS A 127 -13.64 11.05 5.57
N VAL A 128 -13.11 11.74 6.59
CA VAL A 128 -13.71 11.80 7.93
C VAL A 128 -14.99 12.65 7.85
N GLY A 129 -16.02 12.11 7.20
CA GLY A 129 -17.35 12.71 7.10
C GLY A 129 -18.38 11.93 7.95
N PRO A 130 -19.47 12.58 8.37
CA PRO A 130 -20.57 11.93 9.09
C PRO A 130 -21.35 10.92 8.23
N ASP A 131 -21.10 10.90 6.92
CA ASP A 131 -21.79 10.03 5.98
C ASP A 131 -21.09 8.68 5.85
N GLY A 132 -21.52 7.76 6.71
CA GLY A 132 -21.63 6.36 6.32
C GLY A 132 -20.33 5.60 6.13
N GLY A 133 -19.35 5.78 7.02
CA GLY A 133 -18.53 4.68 7.56
C GLY A 133 -17.66 3.81 6.64
N VAL A 134 -17.65 3.97 5.32
CA VAL A 134 -16.88 3.10 4.41
C VAL A 134 -15.39 3.36 4.54
N ASP A 135 -14.63 2.29 4.78
CA ASP A 135 -13.20 2.37 5.05
C ASP A 135 -12.38 2.30 3.74
N LEU A 136 -12.76 1.39 2.82
CA LEU A 136 -12.09 1.23 1.53
C LEU A 136 -13.09 1.08 0.38
N LEU A 137 -12.74 1.61 -0.78
CA LEU A 137 -13.48 1.41 -2.04
C LEU A 137 -12.58 0.67 -3.04
N LEU A 138 -12.99 -0.54 -3.41
CA LEU A 138 -12.25 -1.40 -4.33
C LEU A 138 -12.86 -1.32 -5.72
N LYS A 139 -12.01 -1.32 -6.75
CA LYS A 139 -12.43 -1.41 -8.15
C LYS A 139 -11.70 -2.55 -8.86
N LYS A 140 -12.43 -3.43 -9.53
CA LYS A 140 -11.86 -4.54 -10.33
C LYS A 140 -12.76 -4.80 -11.53
N SER A 141 -12.18 -4.77 -12.73
CA SER A 141 -12.88 -5.07 -13.99
C SER A 141 -14.17 -4.27 -14.22
N GLY A 142 -14.21 -3.00 -13.79
CA GLY A 142 -15.39 -2.13 -13.91
C GLY A 142 -16.41 -2.25 -12.77
N ASN A 143 -16.29 -3.25 -11.90
CA ASN A 143 -17.12 -3.40 -10.71
C ASN A 143 -16.54 -2.61 -9.54
N THR A 144 -17.42 -2.06 -8.71
CA THR A 144 -17.06 -1.29 -7.51
C THR A 144 -17.56 -2.03 -6.28
N TYR A 145 -16.67 -2.25 -5.31
CA TYR A 145 -16.99 -2.90 -4.05
C TYR A 145 -16.69 -1.97 -2.88
N VAL A 146 -17.61 -1.94 -1.93
CA VAL A 146 -17.47 -1.17 -0.68
C VAL A 146 -16.94 -2.11 0.39
N VAL A 147 -15.94 -1.68 1.16
CA VAL A 147 -15.37 -2.49 2.25
C VAL A 147 -15.56 -1.79 3.58
N GLN A 148 -16.02 -2.55 4.57
CA GLN A 148 -16.17 -2.10 5.95
C GLN A 148 -15.40 -3.01 6.90
N CYS A 149 -14.61 -2.39 7.77
CA CYS A 149 -13.73 -2.99 8.77
C CYS A 149 -14.06 -2.57 10.21
N LYS A 150 -15.14 -1.82 10.43
CA LYS A 150 -15.60 -1.46 11.79
C LYS A 150 -15.84 -2.69 12.65
N GLN A 151 -15.50 -2.60 13.93
CA GLN A 151 -15.66 -3.66 14.94
C GLN A 151 -14.86 -4.95 14.67
N TRP A 152 -13.78 -4.87 13.89
CA TRP A 152 -12.99 -6.04 13.51
C TRP A 152 -12.43 -6.86 14.69
N ARG A 153 -12.27 -6.30 15.90
CA ARG A 153 -11.79 -7.03 17.10
C ARG A 153 -12.88 -7.84 17.80
N ASP A 154 -14.14 -7.55 17.52
CA ASP A 154 -15.27 -8.17 18.21
C ASP A 154 -15.30 -9.67 17.91
N ALA A 155 -15.52 -10.46 18.95
CA ALA A 155 -15.59 -11.91 18.82
C ALA A 155 -16.75 -12.33 17.91
N LYS A 156 -17.83 -11.55 17.88
CA LYS A 156 -19.04 -11.87 17.11
C LYS A 156 -19.73 -10.62 16.55
N VAL A 157 -19.93 -10.58 15.24
CA VAL A 157 -20.59 -9.47 14.54
C VAL A 157 -22.04 -9.83 14.20
N GLY A 158 -22.96 -8.95 14.59
CA GLY A 158 -24.41 -9.13 14.39
C GLY A 158 -24.93 -8.65 13.03
N VAL A 159 -26.19 -8.97 12.73
CA VAL A 159 -26.85 -8.63 11.46
C VAL A 159 -27.03 -7.12 11.24
N SER A 160 -27.03 -6.33 12.31
CA SER A 160 -27.29 -4.88 12.23
C SER A 160 -26.31 -4.18 11.29
N ILE A 161 -25.01 -4.51 11.41
CA ILE A 161 -23.94 -3.94 10.58
C ILE A 161 -24.09 -4.40 9.14
N VAL A 162 -24.45 -5.67 8.93
CA VAL A 162 -24.66 -6.23 7.58
C VAL A 162 -25.82 -5.54 6.86
N ARG A 163 -26.91 -5.24 7.58
CA ARG A 163 -28.06 -4.49 7.04
C ARG A 163 -27.70 -3.04 6.73
N GLU A 164 -26.97 -2.37 7.62
CA GLU A 164 -26.50 -1.00 7.42
C GLU A 164 -25.62 -0.91 6.17
N MET A 165 -24.65 -1.81 6.04
CA MET A 165 -23.73 -1.85 4.90
C MET A 165 -24.42 -2.19 3.58
N PHE A 166 -25.44 -3.03 3.62
CA PHE A 166 -26.27 -3.26 2.45
C PHE A 166 -27.00 -1.98 2.00
N GLY A 167 -27.42 -1.12 2.93
CA GLY A 167 -27.99 0.20 2.61
C GLY A 167 -26.95 1.16 2.01
N VAL A 168 -25.75 1.20 2.59
CA VAL A 168 -24.65 2.06 2.11
C VAL A 168 -24.21 1.66 0.69
N MET A 169 -24.15 0.36 0.40
CA MET A 169 -23.83 -0.16 -0.94
C MET A 169 -24.76 0.41 -2.02
N HIS A 170 -26.07 0.44 -1.77
CA HIS A 170 -27.05 0.99 -2.70
C HIS A 170 -26.93 2.51 -2.85
N HIS A 171 -26.65 3.22 -1.76
CA HIS A 171 -26.42 4.66 -1.81
C HIS A 171 -25.17 5.03 -2.62
N GLN A 172 -24.12 4.20 -2.55
CA GLN A 172 -22.87 4.41 -3.31
C GLN A 172 -22.88 3.77 -4.72
N ASN A 173 -24.01 3.20 -5.15
CA ASN A 173 -24.17 2.51 -6.44
C ASN A 173 -23.07 1.45 -6.69
N ALA A 174 -22.67 0.74 -5.63
CA ALA A 174 -21.65 -0.30 -5.68
C ALA A 174 -22.26 -1.65 -6.11
N THR A 175 -21.43 -2.48 -6.76
CA THR A 175 -21.79 -3.83 -7.22
C THR A 175 -21.99 -4.79 -6.05
N GLY A 176 -21.22 -4.60 -4.97
CA GLY A 176 -21.28 -5.44 -3.78
C GLY A 176 -20.61 -4.79 -2.57
N VAL A 177 -20.76 -5.43 -1.42
CA VAL A 177 -20.15 -5.00 -0.16
C VAL A 177 -19.39 -6.14 0.49
N ILE A 178 -18.21 -5.84 1.01
CA ILE A 178 -17.34 -6.79 1.70
C ILE A 178 -17.20 -6.34 3.15
N ILE A 179 -17.57 -7.21 4.08
CA ILE A 179 -17.51 -6.92 5.52
C ILE A 179 -16.45 -7.82 6.13
N VAL A 180 -15.45 -7.20 6.76
CA VAL A 180 -14.26 -7.90 7.27
C VAL A 180 -14.23 -7.85 8.80
N THR A 181 -14.03 -8.99 9.44
CA THR A 181 -13.84 -9.10 10.90
C THR A 181 -12.75 -10.11 11.27
N SER A 182 -12.07 -9.92 12.41
CA SER A 182 -11.17 -10.93 12.98
C SER A 182 -11.89 -12.01 13.80
N GLY A 183 -13.16 -11.76 14.15
CA GLY A 183 -14.04 -12.71 14.84
C GLY A 183 -14.88 -13.52 13.86
N MET A 184 -16.12 -13.80 14.26
CA MET A 184 -17.10 -14.57 13.48
C MET A 184 -18.39 -13.77 13.26
N PHE A 185 -19.17 -14.12 12.23
CA PHE A 185 -20.51 -13.55 12.07
C PHE A 185 -21.58 -14.39 12.80
N THR A 186 -22.69 -13.77 13.18
CA THR A 186 -23.87 -14.52 13.67
C THR A 186 -24.51 -15.32 12.53
N GLN A 187 -25.27 -16.37 12.87
CA GLN A 187 -26.03 -17.12 11.86
C GLN A 187 -27.08 -16.24 11.17
N GLU A 188 -27.66 -15.28 11.89
CA GLU A 188 -28.59 -14.31 11.33
C GLU A 188 -27.92 -13.43 10.25
N ALA A 189 -26.69 -12.98 10.51
CA ALA A 189 -25.91 -12.22 9.53
C ALA A 189 -25.62 -13.04 8.26
N ARG A 190 -25.24 -14.31 8.41
CA ARG A 190 -25.04 -15.23 7.28
C ARG A 190 -26.32 -15.46 6.48
N ASN A 191 -27.44 -15.68 7.16
CA ASN A 191 -28.73 -15.87 6.51
C ASN A 191 -29.18 -14.61 5.75
N PHE A 192 -28.89 -13.42 6.28
CA PHE A 192 -29.18 -12.16 5.60
C PHE A 192 -28.30 -11.93 4.37
N ALA A 193 -27.02 -12.31 4.44
CA ALA A 193 -26.09 -12.19 3.32
C ALA A 193 -26.39 -13.18 2.17
N ASN A 194 -27.01 -14.32 2.47
CA ASN A 194 -27.31 -15.34 1.48
C ASN A 194 -28.21 -14.80 0.34
N GLY A 195 -27.76 -14.94 -0.90
CA GLY A 195 -28.45 -14.45 -2.10
C GLY A 195 -28.36 -12.93 -2.32
N LYS A 196 -27.52 -12.22 -1.55
CA LYS A 196 -27.23 -10.79 -1.74
C LYS A 196 -25.76 -10.60 -2.16
N PRO A 197 -25.40 -9.48 -2.81
CA PRO A 197 -24.02 -9.14 -3.13
C PRO A 197 -23.25 -8.68 -1.87
N ILE A 198 -23.19 -9.54 -0.86
CA ILE A 198 -22.56 -9.29 0.44
C ILE A 198 -21.56 -10.42 0.71
N ASP A 199 -20.28 -10.08 0.77
CA ASP A 199 -19.21 -11.00 1.13
C ASP A 199 -18.82 -10.80 2.60
N LEU A 200 -18.87 -11.88 3.37
CA LEU A 200 -18.55 -11.90 4.80
C LEU A 200 -17.19 -12.58 5.01
N VAL A 201 -16.17 -11.81 5.36
CA VAL A 201 -14.81 -12.30 5.59
C VAL A 201 -14.54 -12.41 7.09
N GLU A 202 -14.46 -13.64 7.59
CA GLU A 202 -14.16 -13.96 8.99
C GLU A 202 -12.64 -14.03 9.25
N GLY A 203 -12.22 -14.07 10.52
CA GLY A 203 -10.80 -13.98 10.87
C GLY A 203 -9.92 -15.10 10.30
N SER A 204 -10.45 -16.33 10.21
CA SER A 204 -9.74 -17.46 9.60
C SER A 204 -9.54 -17.26 8.09
N GLN A 205 -10.60 -16.84 7.39
CA GLN A 205 -10.59 -16.57 5.96
C GLN A 205 -9.69 -15.37 5.64
N LEU A 206 -9.73 -14.32 6.46
CA LEU A 206 -8.86 -13.16 6.32
C LEU A 206 -7.38 -13.53 6.44
N ALA A 207 -7.04 -14.33 7.45
CA ALA A 207 -5.66 -14.76 7.64
C ALA A 207 -5.18 -15.66 6.50
N GLU A 208 -6.06 -16.49 5.94
CA GLU A 208 -5.75 -17.29 4.75
C GLU A 208 -5.56 -16.42 3.51
N PHE A 209 -6.46 -15.46 3.27
CA PHE A 209 -6.34 -14.50 2.18
C PHE A 209 -5.02 -13.74 2.24
N ILE A 210 -4.66 -13.20 3.41
CA ILE A 210 -3.39 -12.50 3.62
C ILE A 210 -2.20 -13.44 3.37
N ARG A 211 -2.24 -14.68 3.86
CA ARG A 211 -1.18 -15.67 3.61
C ARG A 211 -1.04 -16.00 2.12
N ASN A 212 -2.14 -16.15 1.39
CA ASN A 212 -2.12 -16.47 -0.04
C ASN A 212 -1.49 -15.32 -0.83
N VAL A 213 -1.92 -14.09 -0.56
CA VAL A 213 -1.37 -12.86 -1.15
C VAL A 213 0.11 -12.64 -0.80
N GLN A 214 0.55 -13.05 0.40
CA GLN A 214 1.98 -13.07 0.75
C GLN A 214 2.72 -14.18 0.00
N SER A 215 2.12 -15.36 -0.12
CA SER A 215 2.73 -16.54 -0.73
C SER A 215 2.96 -16.36 -2.23
N GLU A 216 2.14 -15.59 -2.95
CA GLU A 216 2.38 -15.27 -4.36
C GLU A 216 3.71 -14.51 -4.60
N ARG A 217 4.31 -13.91 -3.56
CA ARG A 217 5.71 -13.43 -3.60
C ARG A 217 6.73 -14.48 -3.17
N THR A 218 6.36 -15.41 -2.31
CA THR A 218 7.27 -16.41 -1.72
C THR A 218 7.33 -17.70 -2.54
N THR A 219 6.37 -17.94 -3.43
CA THR A 219 6.41 -18.99 -4.44
C THR A 219 7.18 -18.49 -5.65
N PHE A 220 8.48 -18.26 -5.46
CA PHE A 220 9.36 -19.01 -6.32
C PHE A 220 9.21 -20.46 -5.86
N ASP A 221 8.26 -21.17 -6.48
CA ASP A 221 7.99 -22.56 -6.13
C ASP A 221 9.20 -23.38 -6.53
N CYS A 222 10.14 -23.55 -5.60
CA CYS A 222 11.23 -24.50 -5.76
C CYS A 222 10.69 -25.93 -5.54
N SER A 223 9.53 -26.26 -6.10
CA SER A 223 9.17 -27.64 -6.38
C SER A 223 10.12 -28.10 -7.47
N PRO A 224 10.94 -29.13 -7.21
CA PRO A 224 11.81 -29.65 -8.25
C PRO A 224 10.91 -30.04 -9.44
N PRO A 225 11.14 -29.50 -10.65
CA PRO A 225 10.44 -29.99 -11.81
C PRO A 225 10.67 -31.50 -11.89
N PRO A 226 9.66 -32.32 -12.23
CA PRO A 226 9.75 -33.78 -12.16
C PRO A 226 10.78 -34.41 -13.12
N LYS A 227 11.64 -33.63 -13.79
CA LYS A 227 12.79 -34.06 -14.59
C LYS A 227 13.92 -33.04 -14.47
N ALA A 228 15.17 -33.51 -14.39
CA ALA A 228 16.38 -32.70 -14.39
C ALA A 228 16.45 -31.80 -15.64
N SER A 229 15.98 -30.56 -15.53
CA SER A 229 16.13 -29.53 -16.56
C SER A 229 17.53 -28.93 -16.48
N ALA A 230 18.02 -28.38 -17.59
CA ALA A 230 19.32 -27.71 -17.67
C ALA A 230 19.49 -26.54 -16.67
N GLU A 231 18.40 -26.07 -16.08
CA GLU A 231 18.33 -25.04 -15.05
C GLU A 231 18.80 -25.52 -13.67
N MET A 232 18.97 -26.83 -13.45
CA MET A 232 19.57 -27.39 -12.23
C MET A 232 21.08 -27.63 -12.35
N ILE A 233 21.74 -27.13 -13.40
CA ILE A 233 23.19 -27.20 -13.57
C ILE A 233 23.78 -25.80 -13.41
N CYS A 234 24.80 -25.67 -12.56
CA CYS A 234 25.48 -24.41 -12.31
C CYS A 234 26.22 -23.93 -13.57
N PRO A 235 25.96 -22.72 -14.10
CA PRO A 235 26.64 -22.21 -15.30
C PRO A 235 28.12 -21.87 -15.06
N VAL A 236 28.55 -21.77 -13.80
CA VAL A 236 29.92 -21.39 -13.44
C VAL A 236 30.85 -22.60 -13.33
N CYS A 237 30.36 -23.72 -12.78
CA CYS A 237 31.21 -24.90 -12.52
C CYS A 237 30.66 -26.23 -13.03
N GLY A 238 29.45 -26.24 -13.60
CA GLY A 238 28.80 -27.44 -14.11
C GLY A 238 28.27 -28.40 -13.04
N ALA A 239 28.38 -28.07 -11.76
CA ALA A 239 27.83 -28.89 -10.67
C ALA A 239 26.32 -28.67 -10.48
N GLU A 240 25.64 -29.62 -9.85
CA GLU A 240 24.19 -29.53 -9.62
C GLU A 240 23.85 -28.38 -8.66
N LEU A 241 22.75 -27.69 -8.96
CA LEU A 241 22.11 -26.68 -8.13
C LEU A 241 21.02 -27.35 -7.29
N ILE A 242 21.06 -27.11 -5.98
CA ILE A 242 20.09 -27.64 -5.02
C ILE A 242 19.35 -26.51 -4.32
N VAL A 243 18.11 -26.77 -3.93
CA VAL A 243 17.31 -25.79 -3.19
C VAL A 243 17.83 -25.65 -1.76
N ARG A 244 18.16 -24.43 -1.35
CA ARG A 244 18.59 -24.07 0.00
C ARG A 244 17.71 -22.96 0.56
N THR A 245 17.61 -22.90 1.89
CA THR A 245 16.89 -21.82 2.58
C THR A 245 17.88 -20.83 3.17
N ALA A 246 17.68 -19.54 2.89
CA ALA A 246 18.50 -18.48 3.44
C ALA A 246 18.30 -18.37 4.96
N ARG A 247 19.38 -18.51 5.74
CA ARG A 247 19.34 -18.49 7.20
C ARG A 247 19.54 -17.10 7.82
N ARG A 248 20.04 -16.12 7.05
CA ARG A 248 20.41 -14.77 7.53
C ARG A 248 20.19 -13.72 6.43
N GLY A 249 19.97 -12.46 6.82
CA GLY A 249 19.81 -11.32 5.92
C GLY A 249 18.35 -10.94 5.63
N SER A 250 18.14 -9.96 4.74
CA SER A 250 16.81 -9.47 4.33
C SER A 250 15.97 -10.50 3.59
N ARG A 251 16.58 -11.58 3.11
CA ARG A 251 15.93 -12.71 2.44
C ARG A 251 15.83 -13.96 3.34
N ALA A 252 16.01 -13.82 4.66
CA ALA A 252 15.95 -14.96 5.57
C ALA A 252 14.57 -15.65 5.51
N GLY A 253 14.57 -16.96 5.33
CA GLY A 253 13.37 -17.76 5.11
C GLY A 253 13.08 -18.07 3.63
N ASN A 254 13.63 -17.31 2.68
CA ASN A 254 13.43 -17.56 1.25
C ASN A 254 14.25 -18.77 0.76
N ARG A 255 13.70 -19.50 -0.20
CA ARG A 255 14.36 -20.61 -0.89
C ARG A 255 15.09 -20.09 -2.14
N PHE A 256 16.27 -20.65 -2.44
CA PHE A 256 17.08 -20.30 -3.60
C PHE A 256 17.86 -21.52 -4.11
N LEU A 257 18.32 -21.49 -5.36
CA LEU A 257 19.19 -22.51 -5.94
C LEU A 257 20.65 -22.19 -5.59
N GLY A 258 21.29 -23.10 -4.86
CA GLY A 258 22.69 -22.98 -4.46
C GLY A 258 23.54 -24.12 -5.01
N CYS A 259 24.74 -23.80 -5.49
CA CYS A 259 25.67 -24.79 -6.01
C CYS A 259 26.10 -25.82 -4.94
N THR A 260 26.08 -27.11 -5.31
CA THR A 260 26.57 -28.21 -4.45
C THR A 260 28.06 -28.09 -4.12
N SER A 261 28.88 -27.59 -5.05
CA SER A 261 30.32 -27.36 -4.85
C SER A 261 30.70 -26.18 -3.95
N TYR A 262 29.75 -25.58 -3.21
CA TYR A 262 30.06 -24.61 -2.16
C TYR A 262 30.98 -25.24 -1.09
N PRO A 263 32.05 -24.57 -0.62
CA PRO A 263 32.38 -23.15 -0.78
C PRO A 263 33.23 -22.78 -2.00
N LYS A 264 33.66 -23.75 -2.81
CA LYS A 264 34.53 -23.51 -3.98
C LYS A 264 33.80 -22.78 -5.11
N CYS A 265 32.49 -23.01 -5.26
CA CYS A 265 31.62 -22.23 -6.12
C CYS A 265 30.52 -21.58 -5.26
N GLN A 266 30.43 -20.25 -5.32
CA GLN A 266 29.44 -19.45 -4.56
C GLN A 266 28.27 -19.00 -5.43
N HIS A 267 28.09 -19.61 -6.61
CA HIS A 267 26.99 -19.27 -7.48
C HIS A 267 25.65 -19.63 -6.82
N THR A 268 24.75 -18.66 -6.85
CA THR A 268 23.36 -18.78 -6.40
C THR A 268 22.45 -18.16 -7.43
N GLN A 269 21.28 -18.75 -7.61
CA GLN A 269 20.24 -18.28 -8.52
C GLN A 269 18.91 -18.26 -7.75
N ASP A 270 18.06 -17.28 -8.06
CA ASP A 270 16.68 -17.28 -7.57
C ASP A 270 15.92 -18.45 -8.23
N CYS A 271 15.09 -19.16 -7.47
CA CYS A 271 14.25 -20.22 -8.06
C CYS A 271 13.39 -19.59 -9.17
N LEU A 272 13.14 -20.29 -10.28
CA LEU A 272 12.31 -19.74 -11.35
C LEU A 272 10.85 -19.67 -10.86
N GLY A 273 10.16 -18.60 -11.23
CA GLY A 273 8.72 -18.41 -11.03
C GLY A 273 7.99 -18.58 -12.35
#